data_AF-A0A5E4KL02-F1
#
_entry.id   AF-A0A5E4KL02-F1
#
_cell.length_a   1.000
_cell.length_b   1.000
_cell.length_c   1.000
_cell.angle_alpha   90.00
_cell.angle_beta   90.00
_cell.angle_gamma   90.00
#
_symmetry.space_group_name_H-M   'P 1'
#
loop_
_entity.id
_entity.type
_entity.pdbx_description
1 polymer ?
#
loop_
_entity_poly.entity_id
_entity_poly.type
_entity_poly.pdbx_seq_one_letter_code
_entity_poly.pdbx_strand_id
1 'polypeptide(L)'
;MEQFEYARKKAMELFHQENYILADHTLERMIERDVYFEDIESVLRSGSFYKQELDKYGDIRYSMRGGDSENKSIRITFIVKENLIIITVIREQE
;
A
#
# COMPACT_ATOMS: atom_id res chain seq x y z
N MET A 1 13.72 11.34 -3.02
CA MET A 1 12.46 11.32 -3.80
C MET A 1 12.50 10.21 -4.86
N GLU A 2 13.58 10.06 -5.63
CA GLU A 2 13.74 9.00 -6.65
C GLU A 2 13.54 7.57 -6.13
N GLN A 3 14.07 7.21 -4.96
CA GLN A 3 13.94 5.86 -4.40
C GLN A 3 12.48 5.48 -4.13
N PHE A 4 11.68 6.41 -3.61
CA PHE A 4 10.26 6.20 -3.37
C PHE A 4 9.50 6.04 -4.69
N GLU A 5 9.77 6.89 -5.68
CA GLU A 5 9.13 6.82 -7.00
C GLU A 5 9.42 5.48 -7.70
N TYR A 6 10.67 5.01 -7.62
CA TYR A 6 11.05 3.68 -8.09
C TYR A 6 10.28 2.57 -7.37
N ALA A 7 10.24 2.62 -6.02
CA ALA A 7 9.52 1.64 -5.22
C ALA A 7 8.02 1.65 -5.52
N ARG A 8 7.40 2.83 -5.67
CA ARG A 8 5.98 2.98 -6.04
C ARG A 8 5.69 2.38 -7.40
N LYS A 9 6.55 2.64 -8.41
CA LYS A 9 6.39 2.06 -9.74
C LYS A 9 6.50 0.54 -9.72
N LYS A 10 7.51 0.01 -9.04
CA LYS A 10 7.70 -1.44 -8.89
C LYS A 10 6.56 -2.09 -8.11
N ALA A 11 6.07 -1.42 -7.08
CA ALA A 11 4.92 -1.84 -6.30
C ALA A 11 3.66 -1.97 -7.18
N MET A 12 3.40 -0.96 -8.02
CA MET A 12 2.28 -0.99 -8.97
C MET A 12 2.42 -2.15 -9.96
N GLU A 13 3.60 -2.33 -10.57
CA GLU A 13 3.86 -3.43 -11.50
C GLU A 13 3.60 -4.80 -10.86
N LEU A 14 4.10 -5.02 -9.63
CA LEU A 14 3.90 -6.27 -8.91
C LEU A 14 2.43 -6.48 -8.50
N PHE A 15 1.73 -5.41 -8.13
CA PHE A 15 0.32 -5.47 -7.78
C PHE A 15 -0.54 -5.90 -8.98
N HIS A 16 -0.31 -5.31 -10.16
CA HIS A 16 -1.00 -5.69 -11.41
C HIS A 16 -0.68 -7.11 -11.89
N GLN A 17 0.48 -7.64 -11.52
CA GLN A 17 0.86 -9.03 -11.81
C GLN A 17 0.34 -10.02 -10.77
N GLU A 18 -0.49 -9.57 -9.81
CA GLU A 18 -0.97 -10.37 -8.69
C GLU A 18 0.16 -10.92 -7.79
N ASN A 19 1.35 -10.33 -7.87
CA ASN A 19 2.53 -10.69 -7.09
C ASN A 19 2.54 -9.93 -5.75
N TYR A 20 1.49 -10.08 -4.96
CA TYR A 20 1.34 -9.41 -3.67
C TYR A 20 0.99 -10.36 -2.53
N ILE A 21 1.39 -9.99 -1.32
CA ILE A 21 0.92 -10.60 -0.07
C ILE A 21 0.12 -9.56 0.71
N LEU A 22 -1.12 -9.93 1.02
CA LEU A 22 -1.93 -9.31 2.06
C LEU A 22 -2.04 -10.30 3.20
N ALA A 23 -1.72 -9.89 4.43
CA ALA A 23 -1.92 -10.76 5.58
C ALA A 23 -3.42 -10.92 5.88
N ASP A 24 -3.84 -12.04 6.47
CA ASP A 24 -5.25 -12.33 6.75
C ASP A 24 -5.94 -11.21 7.53
N HIS A 25 -5.30 -10.69 8.57
CA HIS A 25 -5.82 -9.56 9.35
C HIS A 25 -5.96 -8.26 8.54
N THR A 26 -5.21 -8.11 7.43
CA THR A 26 -5.36 -6.98 6.51
C THR A 26 -6.59 -7.19 5.62
N LEU A 27 -6.80 -8.42 5.12
CA LEU A 27 -7.99 -8.78 4.36
C LEU A 27 -9.27 -8.62 5.18
N GLU A 28 -9.27 -9.11 6.43
CA GLU A 28 -10.40 -8.94 7.36
C GLU A 28 -10.74 -7.45 7.54
N ARG A 29 -9.73 -6.60 7.77
CA ARG A 29 -9.93 -5.14 7.90
C ARG A 29 -10.42 -4.49 6.62
N MET A 30 -9.99 -4.98 5.46
CA MET A 30 -10.48 -4.49 4.17
C MET A 30 -11.98 -4.79 4.04
N ILE A 31 -12.40 -6.01 4.39
CA ILE A 31 -13.81 -6.41 4.39
C ILE A 31 -14.62 -5.61 5.40
N GLU A 32 -14.18 -5.53 6.65
CA GLU A 32 -14.88 -4.80 7.73
C GLU A 32 -15.08 -3.31 7.44
N ARG A 33 -14.22 -2.76 6.58
CA ARG A 33 -14.16 -1.32 6.33
C ARG A 33 -14.43 -0.99 4.88
N ASP A 34 -15.01 -1.86 4.07
CA ASP A 34 -15.32 -1.58 2.66
C ASP A 34 -14.14 -0.98 1.89
N VAL A 35 -12.95 -1.58 2.03
CA VAL A 35 -11.76 -1.21 1.25
C VAL A 35 -11.48 -2.29 0.22
N TYR A 36 -11.42 -1.90 -1.03
CA TYR A 36 -11.28 -2.81 -2.16
C TYR A 36 -9.88 -2.75 -2.78
N PHE A 37 -9.57 -3.68 -3.68
CA PHE A 37 -8.27 -3.73 -4.35
C PHE A 37 -8.05 -2.50 -5.25
N GLU A 38 -9.12 -1.98 -5.83
CA GLU A 38 -9.15 -0.76 -6.65
C GLU A 38 -8.73 0.46 -5.83
N ASP A 39 -9.01 0.47 -4.52
CA ASP A 39 -8.58 1.55 -3.63
C ASP A 39 -7.07 1.48 -3.38
N ILE A 40 -6.51 0.27 -3.21
CA ILE A 40 -5.06 0.07 -3.11
C ILE A 40 -4.38 0.56 -4.39
N GLU A 41 -4.92 0.18 -5.55
CA GLU A 41 -4.44 0.64 -6.85
C GLU A 41 -4.51 2.17 -6.97
N SER A 42 -5.64 2.77 -6.58
CA SER A 42 -5.82 4.23 -6.57
C SER A 42 -4.76 4.93 -5.71
N VAL A 43 -4.47 4.38 -4.53
CA VAL A 43 -3.43 4.92 -3.64
C VAL A 43 -2.04 4.73 -4.23
N LEU A 44 -1.72 3.58 -4.83
CA LEU A 44 -0.42 3.38 -5.51
C LEU A 44 -0.25 4.30 -6.72
N ARG A 45 -1.33 4.61 -7.43
CA ARG A 45 -1.31 5.42 -8.66
C ARG A 45 -1.18 6.91 -8.38
N SER A 46 -1.98 7.39 -7.44
CA SER A 46 -2.21 8.83 -7.22
C SER A 46 -2.08 9.27 -5.77
N GLY A 47 -1.80 8.35 -4.84
CA GLY A 47 -1.59 8.68 -3.45
C GLY A 47 -0.34 9.54 -3.22
N SER A 48 -0.36 10.26 -2.12
CA SER A 48 0.75 11.07 -1.62
C SER A 48 1.65 10.25 -0.70
N PHE A 49 2.95 10.51 -0.79
CA PHE A 49 3.92 9.95 0.16
C PHE A 49 3.58 10.41 1.57
N TYR A 50 3.52 9.48 2.52
CA TYR A 50 3.26 9.77 3.92
C TYR A 50 4.52 9.63 4.77
N LYS A 51 5.17 8.46 4.74
CA LYS A 51 6.39 8.21 5.50
C LYS A 51 7.22 7.07 4.92
N GLN A 52 8.49 7.04 5.31
CA GLN A 52 9.43 5.95 5.05
C GLN A 52 10.08 5.52 6.37
N GLU A 53 10.13 4.22 6.64
CA GLU A 53 10.72 3.67 7.86
C GLU A 53 11.58 2.46 7.51
N LEU A 54 12.74 2.32 8.17
CA LEU A 54 13.51 1.08 8.15
C LEU A 54 13.01 0.21 9.29
N ASP A 55 12.61 -1.02 8.99
CA ASP A 55 12.19 -1.94 10.04
C ASP A 55 13.38 -2.66 10.68
N LYS A 56 13.09 -3.42 11.74
CA LYS A 56 14.12 -4.12 12.52
C LYS A 56 14.88 -5.21 11.76
N TYR A 57 14.41 -5.58 10.56
CA TYR A 57 15.02 -6.58 9.70
C TYR A 57 15.76 -5.95 8.50
N GLY A 58 15.80 -4.61 8.42
CA GLY A 58 16.46 -3.88 7.35
C GLY A 58 15.57 -3.62 6.13
N ASP A 59 14.26 -3.90 6.22
CA ASP A 59 13.33 -3.63 5.14
C ASP A 59 12.86 -2.18 5.16
N ILE A 60 12.77 -1.57 3.98
CA ILE A 60 12.21 -0.23 3.83
C ILE A 60 10.70 -0.34 3.65
N ARG A 61 9.96 0.25 4.58
CA ARG A 61 8.51 0.40 4.54
C ARG A 61 8.16 1.77 3.99
N TYR A 62 7.37 1.78 2.93
CA TYR A 62 6.82 3.00 2.36
C TYR A 62 5.35 3.08 2.71
N SER A 63 4.91 4.21 3.28
CA SER A 63 3.51 4.48 3.50
C SER A 63 3.03 5.59 2.56
N MET A 64 1.84 5.38 2.00
CA MET A 64 1.16 6.35 1.14
C MET A 64 -0.26 6.58 1.65
N ARG A 65 -0.78 7.78 1.40
CA ARG A 65 -2.18 8.16 1.68
C ARG A 65 -2.89 8.53 0.39
N GLY A 66 -4.13 8.10 0.27
CA GLY A 66 -5.04 8.48 -0.81
C GLY A 66 -6.49 8.37 -0.37
N GLY A 67 -7.41 8.40 -1.33
CA GLY A 67 -8.83 8.21 -1.10
C GLY A 67 -9.33 6.91 -1.73
N ASP A 68 -10.38 6.35 -1.14
CA ASP A 68 -11.26 5.41 -1.85
C ASP A 68 -12.13 6.12 -2.90
N SER A 69 -12.99 5.36 -3.56
CA SER A 69 -14.02 5.87 -4.49
C SER A 69 -14.97 6.90 -3.87
N GLU A 70 -15.11 6.94 -2.54
CA GLU A 70 -15.93 7.91 -1.79
C GLU A 70 -15.09 9.03 -1.17
N ASN A 71 -13.82 9.15 -1.57
CA ASN A 71 -12.85 10.13 -1.08
C ASN A 71 -12.55 10.04 0.43
N LYS A 72 -12.80 8.89 1.05
CA LYS A 72 -12.46 8.62 2.44
C LYS A 72 -11.00 8.17 2.54
N SER A 73 -10.31 8.63 3.58
CA SER A 73 -8.85 8.48 3.70
C SER A 73 -8.40 7.03 3.89
N ILE A 74 -7.57 6.56 2.97
CA ILE A 74 -6.88 5.27 3.03
C ILE A 74 -5.39 5.49 3.12
N ARG A 75 -4.75 4.77 4.04
CA ARG A 75 -3.31 4.65 4.13
C ARG A 75 -2.90 3.23 3.78
N ILE A 76 -2.04 3.08 2.78
CA ILE A 76 -1.36 1.81 2.51
C ILE A 76 0.07 1.89 3.03
N THR A 77 0.59 0.78 3.51
CA THR A 77 2.02 0.60 3.76
C THR A 77 2.47 -0.60 2.97
N PHE A 78 3.59 -0.48 2.27
CA PHE A 78 4.11 -1.56 1.45
C PHE A 78 5.62 -1.72 1.57
N ILE A 79 6.07 -2.93 1.32
CA ILE A 79 7.48 -3.32 1.21
C ILE A 79 7.64 -3.98 -0.15
N VAL A 80 8.59 -3.49 -0.94
CA VAL A 80 8.98 -4.12 -2.21
C VAL A 80 10.10 -5.10 -1.94
N LYS A 81 9.88 -6.37 -2.25
CA LYS A 81 10.90 -7.41 -2.40
C LYS A 81 11.18 -7.61 -3.90
N GLU A 82 12.15 -8.44 -4.25
CA GLU A 82 12.57 -8.64 -5.66
C GLU A 82 11.39 -8.87 -6.62
N ASN A 83 10.56 -9.87 -6.31
CA ASN A 83 9.44 -10.31 -7.15
C ASN A 83 8.09 -10.31 -6.41
N LEU A 84 7.98 -9.57 -5.30
CA LEU A 84 6.80 -9.58 -4.46
C LEU A 84 6.63 -8.24 -3.75
N ILE A 85 5.39 -7.79 -3.60
CA ILE A 85 5.04 -6.68 -2.72
C ILE A 85 4.26 -7.19 -1.49
N ILE A 86 4.65 -6.76 -0.29
CA ILE A 86 3.85 -6.99 0.93
C ILE A 86 3.06 -5.71 1.19
N ILE A 87 1.74 -5.80 1.31
CA ILE A 87 0.86 -4.65 1.49
C ILE A 87 0.10 -4.76 2.81
N THR A 88 -0.04 -3.64 3.51
CA THR A 88 -0.88 -3.47 4.69
C THR A 88 -1.78 -2.27 4.47
N VAL A 89 -3.07 -2.44 4.71
CA VAL A 89 -4.08 -1.40 4.50
C VAL A 89 -4.60 -0.91 5.85
N ILE A 90 -4.70 0.41 5.99
CA ILE A 90 -5.22 1.09 7.17
C ILE A 90 -6.16 2.19 6.69
N ARG A 91 -7.45 2.04 6.97
CA ARG A 91 -8.39 3.17 6.88
C ARG A 91 -8.17 4.08 8.08
N GLU A 92 -7.84 5.35 7.86
CA GLU A 92 -7.75 6.30 8.96
C GLU A 92 -9.19 6.67 9.36
N GLN A 93 -9.60 6.30 10.58
CA GLN A 93 -10.86 6.82 11.14
C GLN A 93 -10.64 8.30 11.47
N GLU A 94 -11.61 9.13 11.11
CA GLU A 94 -11.75 10.48 11.68
C GLU A 94 -11.98 10.41 13.19
#